data_AF-A0A0F8WKQ6-F1
#
_entry.id   AF-A0A0F8WKQ6-F1
#
_cell.length_a   1.000
_cell.length_b   1.000
_cell.length_c   1.000
_cell.angle_alpha   90.00
_cell.angle_beta   90.00
_cell.angle_gamma   90.00
#
_symmetry.space_group_name_H-M   'P 1'
#
loop_
_entity.id
_entity.type
_entity.pdbx_description
1 polymer ?
#
loop_
_entity_poly.entity_id
_entity_poly.type
_entity_poly.pdbx_seq_one_letter_code
_entity_poly.pdbx_strand_id
1 'polypeptide(L)'
;MFPSLFPFMKNLWQGLVDGFSTAPVYSPLVEDLKRWIMLDSKRRINFETAIQTARSSNAEEIKDIDCLEDYLRFVDEQLHWIPTEAVRPKDMLFRLRKMWFILDQPSIAIYQSPISPDPQSQLKQPDRLAWLSRWMVQFSNELGEFMDSPASAAALDTFKSNPAYNIEDYLEPRQVEDL
;
A
#
# COMPACT_ATOMS: atom_id res chain seq x y z
N MET A 1 -39.11 19.80 -43.09
CA MET A 1 -39.14 20.35 -41.72
C MET A 1 -39.65 19.25 -40.79
N PHE A 2 -38.74 18.55 -40.11
CA PHE A 2 -39.03 17.66 -38.98
C PHE A 2 -37.86 17.86 -38.01
N PRO A 3 -38.06 18.46 -36.82
CA PRO A 3 -36.97 18.71 -35.90
C PRO A 3 -36.57 17.44 -35.15
N SER A 4 -35.27 17.36 -34.93
CA SER A 4 -34.48 16.23 -34.47
C SER A 4 -34.80 15.74 -33.05
N LEU A 5 -35.09 14.44 -32.92
CA LEU A 5 -35.15 13.66 -31.68
C LEU A 5 -33.75 13.35 -31.05
N PHE A 6 -32.77 14.26 -31.18
CA PHE A 6 -31.37 13.97 -30.86
C PHE A 6 -30.73 14.58 -29.58
N PRO A 7 -31.37 15.40 -28.72
CA PRO A 7 -30.69 15.85 -27.50
C PRO A 7 -30.78 14.86 -26.33
N PHE A 8 -31.86 14.08 -26.23
CA PHE A 8 -32.14 13.27 -25.03
C PHE A 8 -31.28 12.01 -24.93
N MET A 9 -30.91 11.40 -26.06
CA MET A 9 -30.07 10.19 -26.06
C MET A 9 -28.60 10.50 -25.77
N LYS A 10 -28.08 11.69 -26.13
CA LYS A 10 -26.67 12.03 -25.87
C LYS A 10 -26.35 12.11 -24.37
N ASN A 11 -27.26 12.69 -23.59
CA ASN A 11 -27.09 12.82 -22.14
C ASN A 11 -27.26 11.48 -21.40
N LEU A 12 -28.09 10.57 -21.95
CA LEU A 12 -28.26 9.22 -21.40
C LEU A 12 -27.03 8.34 -21.63
N TRP A 13 -26.37 8.49 -22.79
CA TRP A 13 -25.09 7.83 -23.05
C TRP A 13 -23.95 8.44 -22.23
N GLN A 14 -23.86 9.78 -22.12
CA GLN A 14 -22.81 10.45 -21.33
C GLN A 14 -22.84 10.03 -19.85
N GLY A 15 -24.04 10.00 -19.23
CA GLY A 15 -24.20 9.53 -17.86
C GLY A 15 -23.97 8.03 -17.65
N LEU A 16 -24.09 7.21 -18.71
CA LEU A 16 -23.71 5.79 -18.67
C LEU A 16 -22.21 5.58 -18.85
N VAL A 17 -21.49 6.47 -19.56
CA VAL A 17 -20.01 6.37 -19.67
C VAL A 17 -19.32 6.81 -18.38
N ASP A 18 -19.85 7.85 -17.72
CA ASP A 18 -19.33 8.34 -16.44
C ASP A 18 -19.66 7.38 -15.26
N GLY A 19 -20.56 6.42 -15.49
CA GLY A 19 -20.90 5.33 -14.57
C GLY A 19 -20.09 4.05 -14.74
N PHE A 20 -19.21 3.96 -15.75
CA PHE A 20 -18.15 2.95 -15.72
C PHE A 20 -17.09 3.46 -14.77
N SER A 21 -17.15 2.98 -13.53
CA SER A 21 -16.03 3.03 -12.60
C SER A 21 -14.76 2.65 -13.37
N THR A 22 -13.95 3.64 -13.76
CA THR A 22 -12.64 3.37 -14.33
C THR A 22 -11.92 2.61 -13.23
N ALA A 23 -11.56 1.36 -13.50
CA ALA A 23 -10.80 0.57 -12.53
C ALA A 23 -9.64 1.44 -12.02
N PRO A 24 -9.39 1.46 -10.69
CA PRO A 24 -8.34 2.29 -10.14
C PRO A 24 -7.02 2.04 -10.89
N VAL A 25 -6.39 3.13 -11.33
CA VAL A 25 -5.10 3.07 -12.01
C VAL A 25 -4.05 2.94 -10.91
N TYR A 26 -3.56 1.72 -10.72
CA TYR A 26 -2.48 1.44 -9.77
C TYR A 26 -1.11 1.83 -10.35
N SER A 27 -0.16 2.08 -9.46
CA SER A 27 1.26 2.13 -9.80
C SER A 27 1.71 0.83 -10.50
N PRO A 28 2.76 0.88 -11.34
CA PRO A 28 3.26 -0.32 -12.02
C PRO A 28 3.55 -1.48 -11.07
N LEU A 29 4.11 -1.18 -9.89
CA LEU A 29 4.44 -2.19 -8.90
C LEU A 29 3.20 -2.90 -8.33
N VAL A 30 2.13 -2.16 -8.06
CA VAL A 30 0.87 -2.74 -7.54
C VAL A 30 0.08 -3.45 -8.64
N GLU A 31 0.15 -2.96 -9.88
CA GLU A 31 -0.44 -3.66 -11.02
C GLU A 31 0.27 -5.00 -11.29
N ASP A 32 1.58 -5.09 -11.06
CA ASP A 32 2.31 -6.36 -11.13
C ASP A 32 1.88 -7.35 -10.04
N LEU A 33 1.64 -6.88 -8.80
CA LEU A 33 1.04 -7.71 -7.74
C LEU A 33 -0.33 -8.22 -8.16
N LYS A 34 -1.21 -7.32 -8.57
CA LYS A 34 -2.56 -7.67 -9.01
C LYS A 34 -2.52 -8.68 -10.15
N ARG A 35 -1.69 -8.46 -11.17
CA ARG A 35 -1.52 -9.41 -12.28
C ARG A 35 -1.06 -10.77 -11.77
N TRP A 36 -0.04 -10.81 -10.92
CA TRP A 36 0.47 -12.06 -10.37
C TRP A 36 -0.56 -12.83 -9.53
N ILE A 37 -1.39 -12.12 -8.75
CA ILE A 37 -2.52 -12.72 -8.02
C ILE A 37 -3.57 -13.27 -8.97
N MET A 38 -3.94 -12.50 -10.00
CA MET A 38 -5.05 -12.84 -10.89
C MET A 38 -4.73 -13.92 -11.92
N LEU A 39 -3.44 -14.15 -12.22
CA LEU A 39 -2.99 -15.22 -13.13
C LEU A 39 -3.22 -16.64 -12.58
N ASP A 40 -3.46 -16.79 -11.28
CA ASP A 40 -3.71 -18.08 -10.64
C ASP A 40 -4.89 -17.95 -9.67
N SER A 41 -5.99 -18.64 -9.97
CA SER A 41 -7.21 -18.60 -9.15
C SER A 41 -6.96 -19.04 -7.70
N LYS A 42 -5.97 -19.91 -7.44
CA LYS A 42 -5.60 -20.31 -6.09
C LYS A 42 -4.98 -19.15 -5.31
N ARG A 43 -4.16 -18.30 -5.94
CA ARG A 43 -3.59 -17.11 -5.30
C ARG A 43 -4.71 -16.14 -4.94
N ARG A 44 -5.62 -15.88 -5.87
CA ARG A 44 -6.79 -15.04 -5.59
C ARG A 44 -7.57 -15.54 -4.37
N ILE A 45 -7.94 -16.82 -4.35
CA ILE A 45 -8.66 -17.43 -3.21
C ILE A 45 -7.87 -17.27 -1.90
N ASN A 46 -6.55 -17.47 -1.95
CA ASN A 46 -5.70 -17.35 -0.77
C ASN A 46 -5.59 -15.91 -0.25
N PHE A 47 -5.58 -14.91 -1.13
CA PHE A 47 -5.63 -13.49 -0.76
C PHE A 47 -6.98 -13.10 -0.15
N GLU A 48 -8.09 -13.52 -0.74
CA GLU A 48 -9.41 -13.31 -0.15
C GLU A 48 -9.51 -13.97 1.23
N THR A 49 -8.97 -15.20 1.36
CA THR A 49 -8.92 -15.92 2.64
C THR A 49 -8.07 -15.17 3.67
N ALA A 50 -6.93 -14.58 3.25
CA ALA A 50 -6.08 -13.79 4.14
C ALA A 50 -6.81 -12.56 4.66
N ILE A 51 -7.50 -11.83 3.79
CA ILE A 51 -8.29 -10.66 4.17
C ILE A 51 -9.37 -11.04 5.18
N GLN A 52 -10.14 -12.10 4.90
CA GLN A 52 -11.17 -12.55 5.84
C GLN A 52 -10.59 -13.03 7.18
N THR A 53 -9.45 -13.74 7.17
CA THR A 53 -8.78 -14.18 8.39
C THR A 53 -8.25 -13.00 9.20
N ALA A 54 -7.60 -12.03 8.55
CA ALA A 54 -7.11 -10.81 9.18
C ALA A 54 -8.27 -10.03 9.83
N ARG A 55 -9.41 -9.90 9.14
CA ARG A 55 -10.62 -9.27 9.69
C ARG A 55 -11.22 -9.99 10.88
N SER A 56 -11.12 -11.32 10.93
CA SER A 56 -11.64 -12.10 12.05
C SER A 56 -10.95 -11.80 13.39
N SER A 57 -9.76 -11.17 13.37
CA SER A 57 -9.10 -10.65 14.57
C SER A 57 -9.85 -9.50 15.25
N ASN A 58 -10.81 -8.89 14.56
CA ASN A 58 -11.60 -7.73 15.00
C ASN A 58 -10.73 -6.51 15.42
N ALA A 59 -9.51 -6.42 14.89
CA ALA A 59 -8.68 -5.22 14.99
C ALA A 59 -9.35 -4.05 14.27
N GLU A 60 -9.39 -2.86 14.88
CA GLU A 60 -10.02 -1.68 14.27
C GLU A 60 -9.31 -1.28 12.97
N GLU A 61 -8.00 -1.51 12.94
CA GLU A 61 -7.07 -1.13 11.90
C GLU A 61 -7.30 -1.86 10.58
N ILE A 62 -8.04 -2.97 10.55
CA ILE A 62 -8.24 -3.78 9.33
C ILE A 62 -9.67 -3.69 8.77
N LYS A 63 -10.57 -3.01 9.47
CA LYS A 63 -12.00 -2.99 9.14
C LYS A 63 -12.32 -2.33 7.80
N ASP A 64 -11.44 -1.47 7.32
CA ASP A 64 -11.53 -0.76 6.03
C ASP A 64 -11.11 -1.60 4.82
N ILE A 65 -10.57 -2.80 5.03
CA ILE A 65 -10.18 -3.71 3.94
C ILE A 65 -11.17 -4.88 3.91
N ASP A 66 -12.17 -4.83 3.01
CA ASP A 66 -13.22 -5.85 2.89
C ASP A 66 -12.91 -6.90 1.81
N CYS A 67 -12.20 -6.49 0.75
CA CYS A 67 -11.91 -7.31 -0.42
C CYS A 67 -10.51 -7.05 -1.00
N LEU A 68 -10.11 -7.86 -1.98
CA LEU A 68 -8.81 -7.71 -2.65
C LEU A 68 -8.62 -6.33 -3.27
N GLU A 69 -9.67 -5.72 -3.82
CA GLU A 69 -9.60 -4.39 -4.42
C GLU A 69 -9.32 -3.30 -3.39
N ASP A 70 -9.87 -3.39 -2.17
CA ASP A 70 -9.56 -2.45 -1.09
C ASP A 70 -8.12 -2.62 -0.61
N TYR A 71 -7.65 -3.87 -0.52
CA TYR A 71 -6.27 -4.16 -0.17
C TYR A 71 -5.29 -3.58 -1.20
N LEU A 72 -5.53 -3.77 -2.50
CA LEU A 72 -4.66 -3.25 -3.56
C LEU A 72 -4.65 -1.72 -3.58
N ARG A 73 -5.81 -1.09 -3.37
CA ARG A 73 -5.90 0.38 -3.24
C ARG A 73 -5.11 0.88 -2.04
N PHE A 74 -5.28 0.24 -0.89
CA PHE A 74 -4.50 0.55 0.30
C PHE A 74 -3.00 0.41 0.03
N VAL A 75 -2.54 -0.70 -0.56
CA VAL A 75 -1.12 -0.90 -0.90
C VAL A 75 -0.58 0.21 -1.82
N ASP A 76 -1.35 0.63 -2.83
CA ASP A 76 -0.95 1.68 -3.76
C ASP A 76 -0.83 3.06 -3.10
N GLU A 77 -1.81 3.41 -2.25
CA GLU A 77 -1.80 4.66 -1.48
C GLU A 77 -0.57 4.78 -0.59
N GLN A 78 -0.05 3.65 -0.10
CA GLN A 78 1.10 3.63 0.81
C GLN A 78 2.40 4.07 0.13
N LEU A 79 2.56 3.89 -1.18
CA LEU A 79 3.78 4.30 -1.91
C LEU A 79 4.01 5.82 -1.90
N HIS A 80 2.97 6.60 -1.64
CA HIS A 80 3.02 8.07 -1.61
C HIS A 80 2.41 8.65 -0.34
N TRP A 81 2.22 7.81 0.68
CA TRP A 81 1.62 8.25 1.93
C TRP A 81 2.60 9.13 2.70
N ILE A 82 2.18 10.36 2.99
CA ILE A 82 2.93 11.32 3.82
C ILE A 82 2.80 10.90 5.29
N PRO A 83 3.89 10.47 5.95
CA PRO A 83 3.85 10.13 7.36
C PRO A 83 3.34 11.30 8.18
N THR A 84 2.35 11.04 9.02
CA THR A 84 1.71 12.04 9.87
C THR A 84 1.39 11.36 11.18
N GLU A 85 1.74 11.98 12.30
CA GLU A 85 1.31 11.49 13.61
C GLU A 85 0.06 12.24 14.05
N ALA A 86 -1.03 11.50 14.27
CA ALA A 86 -2.24 12.06 14.85
C ALA A 86 -2.09 12.19 16.38
N VAL A 87 -3.06 12.84 17.02
CA VAL A 87 -3.14 12.94 18.49
C VAL A 87 -3.18 11.55 19.17
N ARG A 88 -3.62 10.51 18.45
CA ARG A 88 -3.54 9.12 18.94
C ARG A 88 -2.16 8.55 18.65
N PRO A 89 -1.37 8.23 19.68
CA PRO A 89 -0.06 7.61 19.50
C PRO A 89 -0.23 6.28 18.77
N LYS A 90 0.64 6.02 17.76
CA LYS A 90 0.79 4.77 16.98
C LYS A 90 -0.05 4.67 15.70
N ASP A 91 -0.77 5.71 15.28
CA ASP A 91 -1.53 5.66 14.02
C ASP A 91 -0.60 5.37 12.81
N MET A 92 0.62 5.94 12.81
CA MET A 92 1.66 5.64 11.84
C MET A 92 2.07 4.15 11.85
N LEU A 93 2.31 3.61 13.05
CA LEU A 93 2.73 2.23 13.26
C LEU A 93 1.65 1.24 12.82
N PHE A 94 0.38 1.53 13.12
CA PHE A 94 -0.74 0.69 12.72
C PHE A 94 -0.92 0.66 11.21
N ARG A 95 -0.80 1.82 10.55
CA ARG A 95 -0.82 1.91 9.09
C ARG A 95 0.29 1.07 8.46
N LEU A 96 1.54 1.20 8.93
CA LEU A 96 2.66 0.41 8.42
C LEU A 96 2.46 -1.09 8.62
N ARG A 97 1.92 -1.51 9.78
CA ARG A 97 1.66 -2.92 10.08
C ARG A 97 0.52 -3.52 9.26
N LYS A 98 -0.50 -2.74 8.91
CA LYS A 98 -1.71 -3.22 8.22
C LYS A 98 -1.37 -3.99 6.93
N MET A 99 -0.46 -3.46 6.12
CA MET A 99 0.01 -4.10 4.89
C MET A 99 0.60 -5.48 5.18
N TRP A 100 1.61 -5.52 6.06
CA TRP A 100 2.34 -6.75 6.38
C TRP A 100 1.46 -7.79 7.07
N PHE A 101 0.47 -7.36 7.85
CA PHE A 101 -0.44 -8.25 8.57
C PHE A 101 -1.27 -9.13 7.64
N ILE A 102 -1.71 -8.62 6.48
CA ILE A 102 -2.41 -9.43 5.47
C ILE A 102 -1.43 -10.40 4.78
N LEU A 103 -0.21 -9.96 4.48
CA LEU A 103 0.80 -10.81 3.85
C LEU A 103 1.29 -11.94 4.78
N ASP A 104 1.29 -11.71 6.09
CA ASP A 104 1.68 -12.68 7.12
C ASP A 104 0.61 -13.76 7.41
N GLN A 105 -0.58 -13.66 6.80
CA GLN A 105 -1.62 -14.66 6.99
C GLN A 105 -1.19 -16.04 6.46
N PRO A 106 -1.58 -17.15 7.12
CA PRO A 106 -1.14 -18.50 6.74
C PRO A 106 -1.43 -18.89 5.27
N SER A 107 -2.53 -18.38 4.70
CA SER A 107 -2.87 -18.64 3.29
C SER A 107 -1.91 -17.99 2.29
N ILE A 108 -1.16 -16.96 2.71
CA ILE A 108 -0.20 -16.21 1.88
C ILE A 108 1.25 -16.57 2.19
N ALA A 109 1.57 -16.94 3.43
CA ALA A 109 2.92 -17.31 3.86
C ALA A 109 3.58 -18.34 2.93
N ILE A 110 2.81 -19.24 2.32
CA ILE A 110 3.29 -20.25 1.36
C ILE A 110 3.94 -19.67 0.08
N TYR A 111 3.68 -18.40 -0.23
CA TYR A 111 4.23 -17.72 -1.40
C TYR A 111 5.49 -16.89 -1.09
N GLN A 112 5.90 -16.85 0.17
CA GLN A 112 7.07 -16.13 0.63
C GLN A 112 8.26 -17.07 0.80
N SER A 113 9.46 -16.51 0.67
CA SER A 113 10.69 -17.18 1.06
C SER A 113 10.72 -17.39 2.58
N PRO A 114 11.26 -18.52 3.07
CA PRO A 114 11.45 -18.74 4.50
C PRO A 114 12.32 -17.64 5.12
N ILE A 115 12.04 -17.27 6.37
CA ILE A 115 12.90 -16.34 7.12
C ILE A 115 14.23 -17.04 7.43
N SER A 116 15.35 -16.47 6.99
CA SER A 116 16.70 -16.96 7.31
C SER A 116 17.37 -16.06 8.36
N PRO A 117 17.99 -16.62 9.41
CA PRO A 117 18.78 -15.86 10.36
C PRO A 117 20.13 -15.39 9.79
N ASP A 118 20.54 -15.87 8.61
CA ASP A 118 21.70 -15.36 7.87
C ASP A 118 21.21 -14.40 6.77
N PRO A 119 21.26 -13.07 6.98
CA PRO A 119 20.80 -12.10 6.01
C PRO A 119 21.65 -12.12 4.74
N GLN A 120 22.93 -12.50 4.85
CA GLN A 120 23.83 -12.54 3.70
C GLN A 120 23.51 -13.71 2.75
N SER A 121 22.94 -14.81 3.27
CA SER A 121 22.51 -15.93 2.43
C SER A 121 21.37 -15.56 1.46
N GLN A 122 20.48 -14.63 1.86
CA GLN A 122 19.29 -14.27 1.08
C GLN A 122 19.47 -12.97 0.29
N LEU A 123 20.11 -11.95 0.86
CA LEU A 123 20.34 -10.66 0.21
C LEU A 123 21.34 -10.74 -0.95
N LYS A 124 22.28 -11.69 -0.92
CA LYS A 124 23.25 -11.87 -2.01
C LYS A 124 22.65 -12.56 -3.25
N GLN A 125 21.43 -13.08 -3.15
CA GLN A 125 20.78 -13.88 -4.19
C GLN A 125 19.29 -13.52 -4.32
N PRO A 126 18.95 -12.26 -4.69
CA PRO A 126 17.56 -11.82 -4.84
C PRO A 126 16.80 -12.58 -5.95
N ASP A 127 17.53 -13.22 -6.87
CA ASP A 127 17.02 -14.16 -7.86
C ASP A 127 16.44 -15.44 -7.23
N ARG A 128 16.83 -15.78 -6.00
CA ARG A 128 16.32 -16.94 -5.25
C ARG A 128 15.10 -16.66 -4.36
N LEU A 129 14.70 -15.40 -4.22
CA LEU A 129 13.47 -15.07 -3.51
C LEU A 129 12.26 -15.60 -4.27
N ALA A 130 11.28 -16.12 -3.52
CA ALA A 130 9.95 -16.37 -4.04
C ALA A 130 9.38 -15.05 -4.58
N TRP A 131 8.51 -15.14 -5.59
CA TRP A 131 8.04 -13.97 -6.32
C TRP A 131 7.46 -12.91 -5.37
N LEU A 132 6.62 -13.32 -4.40
CA LEU A 132 6.01 -12.39 -3.46
C LEU A 132 7.04 -11.72 -2.56
N SER A 133 8.03 -12.45 -2.05
CA SER A 133 9.10 -11.85 -1.23
C SER A 133 9.95 -10.86 -2.02
N ARG A 134 10.22 -11.13 -3.30
CA ARG A 134 10.92 -10.16 -4.17
C ARG A 134 10.09 -8.89 -4.34
N TRP A 135 8.79 -9.04 -4.59
CA TRP A 135 7.86 -7.91 -4.70
C TRP A 135 7.81 -7.10 -3.40
N MET A 136 7.78 -7.74 -2.23
CA MET A 136 7.80 -7.06 -0.92
C MET A 136 9.07 -6.24 -0.69
N VAL A 137 10.23 -6.75 -1.13
CA VAL A 137 11.50 -5.99 -1.10
C VAL A 137 11.41 -4.77 -2.03
N GLN A 138 10.91 -4.93 -3.25
CA GLN A 138 10.74 -3.82 -4.19
C GLN A 138 9.79 -2.74 -3.64
N PHE A 139 8.66 -3.15 -3.07
CA PHE A 139 7.73 -2.25 -2.39
C PHE A 139 8.39 -1.47 -1.26
N SER A 140 9.17 -2.15 -0.42
CA SER A 140 9.86 -1.50 0.70
C SER A 140 10.89 -0.47 0.21
N ASN A 141 11.58 -0.77 -0.89
CA ASN A 141 12.52 0.18 -1.51
C ASN A 141 11.78 1.38 -2.10
N GLU A 142 10.69 1.20 -2.85
CA GLU A 142 9.92 2.32 -3.42
C GLU A 142 9.30 3.21 -2.34
N LEU A 143 8.77 2.62 -1.28
CA LEU A 143 8.33 3.37 -0.10
C LEU A 143 9.49 4.16 0.52
N GLY A 144 10.67 3.56 0.63
CA GLY A 144 11.90 4.21 1.11
C GLY A 144 12.31 5.41 0.25
N GLU A 145 12.34 5.24 -1.07
CA GLU A 145 12.67 6.32 -2.02
C GLU A 145 11.69 7.50 -1.91
N PHE A 146 10.40 7.24 -1.72
CA PHE A 146 9.44 8.31 -1.44
C PHE A 146 9.74 8.99 -0.10
N MET A 147 10.01 8.21 0.95
CA MET A 147 10.35 8.74 2.28
C MET A 147 11.63 9.59 2.28
N ASP A 148 12.59 9.33 1.40
CA ASP A 148 13.80 10.13 1.21
C ASP A 148 13.56 11.45 0.44
N SER A 149 12.36 11.64 -0.12
CA SER A 149 12.00 12.86 -0.84
C SER A 149 11.47 13.97 0.09
N PRO A 150 11.65 15.27 -0.24
CA PRO A 150 11.05 16.36 0.55
C PRO A 150 9.51 16.31 0.63
N ALA A 151 8.86 15.65 -0.33
CA ALA A 151 7.40 15.52 -0.35
C ALA A 151 6.87 14.70 0.85
N SER A 152 7.64 13.70 1.32
CA SER A 152 7.28 12.90 2.48
C SER A 152 7.32 13.70 3.80
N ALA A 153 8.15 14.74 3.85
CA ALA A 153 8.36 15.57 5.04
C ALA A 153 7.30 16.68 5.22
N ALA A 154 6.31 16.77 4.33
CA ALA A 154 5.30 17.83 4.34
C ALA A 154 4.49 17.94 5.65
N ALA A 155 4.44 16.88 6.45
CA ALA A 155 3.76 16.85 7.74
C ALA A 155 4.70 16.71 8.96
N LEU A 156 5.98 17.06 8.81
CA LEU A 156 6.98 16.95 9.90
C LEU A 156 6.57 17.70 11.18
N ASP A 157 5.84 18.80 11.06
CA ASP A 157 5.34 19.57 12.20
C ASP A 157 4.41 18.76 13.11
N THR A 158 3.73 17.73 12.59
CA THR A 158 2.89 16.83 13.39
C THR A 158 3.71 15.97 14.36
N PHE A 159 4.95 15.64 13.99
CA PHE A 159 5.89 14.96 14.87
C PHE A 159 6.53 15.95 15.85
N LYS A 160 6.96 17.13 15.37
CA LYS A 160 7.57 18.16 16.21
C LYS A 160 6.65 18.64 17.34
N SER A 161 5.35 18.68 17.08
CA SER A 161 4.34 19.09 18.07
C SER A 161 3.89 17.97 19.00
N ASN A 162 4.27 16.71 18.73
CA ASN A 162 3.88 15.58 19.56
C ASN A 162 4.94 15.32 20.65
N PRO A 163 4.61 15.53 21.95
CA PRO A 163 5.57 15.36 23.04
C PRO A 163 6.07 13.92 23.19
N ALA A 164 5.38 12.92 22.63
CA ALA A 164 5.87 11.54 22.65
C ALA A 164 7.19 11.34 21.89
N TYR A 165 7.53 12.26 20.97
CA TYR A 165 8.74 12.19 20.18
C TYR A 165 9.91 12.96 20.80
N ASN A 166 9.70 13.83 21.81
CA ASN A 166 10.73 14.65 22.46
C ASN A 166 11.72 15.25 21.43
N ILE A 167 11.20 15.93 20.40
CA ILE A 167 12.00 16.33 19.23
C ILE A 167 13.17 17.26 19.60
N GLU A 168 13.03 17.99 20.70
CA GLU A 168 14.04 18.83 21.33
C GLU A 168 15.31 18.09 21.77
N ASP A 169 15.25 16.77 21.96
CA ASP A 169 16.41 15.93 22.30
C ASP A 169 17.26 15.56 21.07
N TYR A 170 16.80 15.88 19.86
CA TYR A 170 17.44 15.50 18.61
C TYR A 170 18.18 16.67 17.97
N LEU A 171 19.32 16.38 17.35
CA LEU A 171 20.02 17.33 16.51
C LEU A 171 19.37 17.35 15.12
N GLU A 172 19.11 18.55 14.60
CA GLU A 172 18.67 18.70 13.21
C GLU A 172 19.79 18.23 12.27
N PRO A 173 19.51 17.35 11.29
CA PRO A 173 20.52 16.90 10.33
C PRO A 173 21.15 18.09 9.60
N ARG A 174 22.49 18.07 9.46
CA ARG A 174 23.22 19.10 8.71
C ARG A 174 22.66 19.19 7.29
N GLN A 175 22.38 20.40 6.82
CA GLN A 175 21.93 20.57 5.44
C GLN A 175 23.11 20.33 4.50
N VAL A 176 22.83 19.76 3.32
CA VAL A 176 23.88 19.33 2.38
C VAL A 176 24.69 20.52 1.86
N GLU A 177 24.19 21.76 1.98
CA GLU A 177 24.92 22.97 1.62
C GLU A 177 26.10 23.32 2.56
N ASP A 178 26.27 22.62 3.68
CA ASP A 178 27.33 22.86 4.67
C ASP A 178 28.59 21.97 4.50
N LEU A 179 28.73 21.27 3.37
CA LEU A 179 29.88 20.40 3.02
C LEU A 179 30.54 20.83 1.70
#